data_AF-A0A957KYV1-F1
#
_entry.id   AF-A0A957KYV1-F1
#
_cell.length_a   1.000
_cell.length_b   1.000
_cell.length_c   1.000
_cell.angle_alpha   90.00
_cell.angle_beta   90.00
_cell.angle_gamma   90.00
#
_symmetry.space_group_name_H-M   'P 1'
#
loop_
_entity.id
_entity.type
_entity.pdbx_description
1 polymer ?
#
loop_
_entity_poly.entity_id
_entity_poly.type
_entity_poly.pdbx_seq_one_letter_code
_entity_poly.pdbx_strand_id
1 'polypeptide(L)'
;MSQLQKWGGAAALYEALAYIIGFVGFIAIVNVGGIAEPAAKVTALVENQGLLTALHLIVYVAWGATLVVLSLALHERLDGAHT
;
A
#
# COMPACT_ATOMS: atom_id res chain seq x y z
N MET A 1 -20.39 -11.45 -13.28
CA MET A 1 -19.47 -11.16 -12.15
C MET A 1 -20.31 -10.75 -10.96
N SER A 2 -20.11 -11.37 -9.80
CA SER A 2 -20.73 -10.93 -8.55
C SER A 2 -20.29 -9.50 -8.20
N GLN A 3 -21.04 -8.84 -7.31
CA GLN A 3 -20.61 -7.53 -6.80
C GLN A 3 -19.28 -7.64 -6.05
N LEU A 4 -19.05 -8.74 -5.34
CA LEU A 4 -17.80 -9.01 -4.63
C LEU A 4 -16.60 -9.09 -5.58
N GLN A 5 -16.73 -9.78 -6.72
CA GLN A 5 -15.69 -9.85 -7.75
C GLN A 5 -15.34 -8.47 -8.35
N LYS A 6 -16.33 -7.60 -8.59
CA LYS A 6 -16.07 -6.24 -9.08
C LYS A 6 -15.30 -5.40 -8.06
N TRP A 7 -15.71 -5.46 -6.79
CA TRP A 7 -15.01 -4.77 -5.71
C TRP A 7 -13.62 -5.34 -5.46
N GLY A 8 -13.43 -6.66 -5.60
CA GLY A 8 -12.11 -7.29 -5.58
C GLY A 8 -11.18 -6.79 -6.69
N GLY A 9 -11.71 -6.57 -7.90
CA GLY A 9 -10.93 -5.96 -8.98
C GLY A 9 -10.49 -4.52 -8.66
N ALA A 10 -11.40 -3.70 -8.12
CA ALA A 10 -11.06 -2.35 -7.67
C ALA A 10 -10.05 -2.36 -6.51
N ALA A 11 -10.19 -3.31 -5.58
CA ALA A 11 -9.27 -3.53 -4.47
C ALA A 11 -7.85 -3.82 -4.97
N ALA A 12 -7.69 -4.74 -5.93
CA ALA A 12 -6.39 -5.05 -6.52
C ALA A 12 -5.72 -3.84 -7.19
N LEU A 13 -6.50 -3.00 -7.88
CA LEU A 13 -5.97 -1.77 -8.50
C LEU A 13 -5.52 -0.75 -7.47
N TYR A 14 -6.31 -0.55 -6.41
CA TYR A 14 -5.93 0.31 -5.30
C TYR A 14 -4.64 -0.19 -4.63
N GLU A 15 -4.54 -1.50 -4.38
CA GLU A 15 -3.36 -2.09 -3.75
C GLU A 15 -2.09 -1.91 -4.57
N ALA A 16 -2.18 -2.06 -5.90
CA ALA A 16 -1.07 -1.79 -6.81
C ALA A 16 -0.65 -0.31 -6.78
N LEU A 17 -1.62 0.61 -6.83
CA LEU A 17 -1.37 2.05 -6.77
C LEU A 17 -0.75 2.48 -5.44
N ALA A 18 -1.26 1.95 -4.32
CA ALA A 18 -0.72 2.21 -3.00
C ALA A 18 0.75 1.80 -2.90
N TYR A 19 1.13 0.64 -3.46
CA TYR A 19 2.54 0.24 -3.53
C TYR A 19 3.40 1.19 -4.34
N ILE A 20 2.94 1.61 -5.53
CA ILE A 20 3.68 2.57 -6.37
C ILE A 20 3.89 3.88 -5.61
N ILE A 21 2.84 4.40 -4.97
CA ILE A 21 2.89 5.62 -4.15
C ILE A 21 3.88 5.45 -2.99
N GLY A 22 3.82 4.30 -2.29
CA GLY A 22 4.72 3.97 -1.20
C GLY A 22 6.18 3.95 -1.62
N PHE A 23 6.50 3.27 -2.72
CA PHE A 23 7.85 3.21 -3.25
C PHE A 23 8.38 4.58 -3.66
N VAL A 24 7.59 5.35 -4.42
CA VAL A 24 7.99 6.70 -4.84
C VAL A 24 8.18 7.61 -3.62
N GLY A 25 7.25 7.60 -2.68
CA GLY A 25 7.34 8.39 -1.47
C GLY A 25 8.57 8.07 -0.63
N PHE A 26 8.85 6.79 -0.40
CA PHE A 26 9.93 6.38 0.49
C PHE A 26 11.31 6.49 -0.17
N ILE A 27 11.45 6.07 -1.44
CA ILE A 27 12.72 6.02 -2.16
C ILE A 27 13.08 7.40 -2.72
N ALA A 28 12.15 8.03 -3.44
CA ALA A 28 12.46 9.26 -4.18
C ALA A 28 12.33 10.53 -3.34
N ILE A 29 11.34 10.60 -2.43
CA ILE A 29 11.07 11.83 -1.66
C ILE A 29 11.89 11.86 -0.37
N VAL A 30 11.75 10.85 0.50
CA VAL A 30 12.43 10.88 1.81
C VAL A 30 13.92 10.47 1.68
N ASN A 31 14.26 9.60 0.73
CA ASN A 31 15.63 9.22 0.35
C ASN A 31 16.57 8.90 1.54
N VAL A 32 16.06 8.26 2.59
CA VAL A 32 16.83 7.91 3.80
C VAL A 32 18.03 7.01 3.47
N GLY A 33 17.92 6.21 2.41
CA GLY A 33 18.98 5.33 1.92
C GLY A 33 20.21 6.08 1.38
N GLY A 34 20.04 7.30 0.88
CA GLY A 34 21.14 8.12 0.35
C GLY A 34 21.91 8.92 1.40
N ILE A 35 21.43 8.97 2.64
CA ILE A 35 22.05 9.74 3.72
C ILE A 35 23.08 8.87 4.44
N ALA A 36 24.33 9.30 4.52
CA ALA A 36 25.39 8.53 5.18
C ALA A 36 25.40 8.71 6.71
N GLU A 37 25.11 9.92 7.20
CA GLU A 37 25.18 10.24 8.63
C GLU A 37 23.88 9.89 9.37
N PRO A 38 23.94 9.15 10.50
CA PRO A 38 22.74 8.76 11.26
C PRO A 38 21.91 9.94 11.79
N ALA A 39 22.56 11.02 12.23
CA ALA A 39 21.86 12.20 12.74
C ALA A 39 21.03 12.88 11.64
N ALA A 40 21.61 13.03 10.45
CA ALA A 40 20.93 13.59 9.28
C ALA A 40 19.72 12.74 8.82
N LYS A 41 19.76 11.41 9.01
CA LYS A 41 18.60 10.54 8.73
C LYS A 41 17.41 10.86 9.63
N VAL A 42 17.66 11.03 10.93
CA VAL A 42 16.59 11.35 11.89
C VAL A 42 15.97 12.70 11.55
N THR A 43 16.78 13.70 11.22
CA THR A 43 16.29 15.01 10.77
C THR A 43 15.38 14.88 9.54
N ALA A 44 15.80 14.15 8.51
CA ALA A 44 14.98 13.94 7.31
C ALA A 44 13.66 13.22 7.59
N LEU A 45 13.65 12.27 8.53
CA LEU A 45 12.42 11.58 8.96
C LEU A 45 11.46 12.51 9.70
N VAL A 46 11.99 13.39 10.57
CA VAL A 46 11.18 14.36 11.32
C VAL A 46 10.60 15.42 10.39
N GLU A 47 11.41 15.94 9.45
CA GLU A 47 10.96 16.92 8.45
C GLU A 47 9.86 16.35 7.54
N ASN A 48 9.93 15.06 7.22
CA ASN A 48 8.95 14.38 6.38
C ASN A 48 7.91 13.58 7.18
N GLN A 49 7.79 13.79 8.50
CA GLN A 49 6.92 12.99 9.36
C GLN A 49 5.46 12.98 8.90
N GLY A 50 4.94 14.12 8.43
CA GLY A 50 3.58 14.22 7.90
C GLY A 50 3.36 13.33 6.67
N LEU A 51 4.30 13.37 5.72
CA LEU A 51 4.28 12.52 4.54
C LEU A 51 4.40 11.04 4.91
N LEU A 52 5.34 10.69 5.79
CA LEU A 52 5.54 9.32 6.26
C LEU A 52 4.29 8.77 6.96
N THR A 53 3.61 9.60 7.76
CA THR A 53 2.35 9.24 8.40
C THR A 53 1.26 8.97 7.36
N ALA A 54 1.12 9.85 6.35
CA ALA A 54 0.16 9.65 5.28
C ALA A 54 0.45 8.37 4.47
N LEU A 55 1.71 8.14 4.11
CA LEU A 55 2.15 6.91 3.44
C LEU A 55 1.85 5.68 4.30
N HIS A 56 2.07 5.73 5.62
CA HIS A 56 1.77 4.62 6.50
C HIS A 56 0.26 4.30 6.55
N LEU A 57 -0.60 5.33 6.59
CA LEU A 57 -2.04 5.13 6.55
C LEU A 57 -2.50 4.54 5.21
N ILE A 58 -1.94 5.01 4.08
CA ILE A 58 -2.32 4.54 2.74
C ILE A 58 -1.81 3.12 2.50
N VAL A 59 -0.52 2.88 2.70
CA VAL A 59 0.18 1.66 2.28
C VAL A 59 0.09 0.55 3.33
N TYR A 60 -0.17 0.89 4.59
CA TYR A 60 -0.26 -0.10 5.67
C TYR A 60 -1.71 -0.34 6.07
N VAL A 61 -2.41 0.70 6.53
CA VAL A 61 -3.74 0.56 7.13
C VAL A 61 -4.82 0.35 6.07
N ALA A 62 -4.96 1.30 5.15
CA ALA A 62 -6.00 1.24 4.12
C ALA A 62 -5.75 0.13 3.09
N TRP A 63 -4.48 -0.10 2.73
CA TRP A 63 -4.06 -1.27 1.97
C TRP A 63 -4.46 -2.59 2.65
N GLY A 64 -4.12 -2.78 3.93
CA GLY A 64 -4.48 -3.97 4.69
C GLY A 64 -5.99 -4.18 4.84
N ALA A 65 -6.77 -3.10 4.98
CA ALA A 65 -8.23 -3.19 5.00
C ALA A 65 -8.79 -3.64 3.63
N THR A 66 -8.20 -3.16 2.54
CA THR A 66 -8.63 -3.46 1.17
C THR A 66 -8.28 -4.90 0.78
N LEU A 67 -7.19 -5.44 1.32
CA LEU A 67 -6.80 -6.85 1.16
C LEU A 67 -7.89 -7.83 1.59
N VAL A 68 -8.69 -7.49 2.61
CA VAL A 68 -9.79 -8.35 3.04
C VAL A 68 -10.80 -8.54 1.90
N VAL A 69 -11.15 -7.45 1.21
CA VAL A 69 -12.08 -7.47 0.08
C VAL A 69 -11.48 -8.26 -1.09
N LEU A 70 -10.20 -8.04 -1.40
CA LEU A 70 -9.51 -8.78 -2.45
C LEU A 70 -9.45 -10.27 -2.14
N SER A 71 -9.13 -10.64 -0.90
CA SER A 71 -9.03 -12.03 -0.45
C SER A 71 -10.37 -12.76 -0.58
N LEU A 72 -11.46 -12.14 -0.13
CA LEU A 72 -12.81 -12.69 -0.28
C LEU A 72 -13.21 -12.86 -1.75
N ALA A 73 -12.94 -11.84 -2.58
CA ALA A 73 -13.23 -11.90 -4.01
C ALA A 73 -12.39 -12.95 -4.74
N LEU A 74 -11.14 -13.17 -4.30
CA LEU A 74 -10.27 -14.20 -4.83
C LEU A 74 -10.75 -15.60 -4.43
N HIS A 75 -11.13 -15.78 -3.17
CA HIS A 75 -11.70 -17.02 -2.67
C HIS A 75 -12.96 -17.41 -3.46
N GLU A 76 -13.93 -16.50 -3.64
CA GLU A 76 -15.13 -16.76 -4.44
C GLU A 76 -14.80 -17.20 -5.87
N ARG A 77 -13.79 -16.58 -6.49
CA ARG A 77 -13.37 -16.90 -7.86
C ARG A 77 -12.71 -18.28 -7.96
N LEU A 78 -11.96 -18.68 -6.94
CA LEU A 78 -11.22 -19.95 -6.92
C LEU A 78 -12.12 -21.12 -6.50
N ASP A 79 -13.05 -20.90 -5.57
CA ASP A 79 -14.01 -21.93 -5.15
C ASP A 79 -15.02 -22.23 -6.26
N GLY A 80 -15.50 -21.20 -6.97
CA GLY A 80 -16.36 -21.39 -8.14
C GLY A 80 -15.65 -22.00 -9.36
N ALA A 81 -14.33 -22.20 -9.31
CA ALA A 81 -13.55 -22.87 -10.35
C ALA A 81 -13.37 -24.39 -10.13
N HIS A 82 -13.81 -24.92 -8.97
CA HIS A 82 -13.71 -26.34 -8.61
C HIS A 82 -15.04 -27.12 -8.69
N THR A 83 -16.09 -26.55 -9.30
CA THR A 83 -17.37 -27.22 -9.60
C THR A 83 -17.75 -27.02 -11.05
#